data_AF-A0A318U0U9-F1
#
_entry.id   AF-A0A318U0U9-F1
#
_cell.length_a   1.000
_cell.length_b   1.000
_cell.length_c   1.000
_cell.angle_alpha   90.00
_cell.angle_beta   90.00
_cell.angle_gamma   90.00
#
_symmetry.space_group_name_H-M   'P 1'
#
loop_
_entity.id
_entity.type
_entity.pdbx_description
1 polymer ?
#
loop_
_entity_poly.entity_id
_entity_poly.type
_entity_poly.pdbx_seq_one_letter_code
_entity_poly.pdbx_strand_id
1 'polypeptide(L)'
;MSTPAQAPSGRLIPLLLGTGGLLVLGGVALFWLASAQNKPETAGAIPVTVTATACEPMALEVPAGPASFLIRNASDRPVEWEILNGVMVVAERENIAPGFSSVLSERLKPGVYDITCGLLSNPRGKLTVLATAESAAETAAPPLRELIGPLSERKVQLMKAAGKFARAAQALQQAIDAGDLAAAKTAWTQAAADWASLGTVAPQAADLQNRIAPQAAWLAKREADPRFTGLHRLEYGLFAQSSLDGLAPVAAALSKDAVEFQARVKAFDGTPEGIAADAARYARSLADATAANSLTPYAGDDHLLLAAGLETLERARAVLDPLLSAADPAQAAKVTVSIETVHAAVTAVPLDHKATAAALTAAADALAGINATLGLEP
;
A
#
# COMPACT_ATOMS: atom_id res chain seq x y z
N MET A 1 65.24 -39.56 -25.46
CA MET A 1 66.06 -38.34 -25.59
C MET A 1 65.28 -37.23 -24.93
N SER A 2 65.74 -36.77 -23.76
CA SER A 2 65.07 -35.81 -22.90
C SER A 2 65.42 -34.39 -23.35
N THR A 3 64.42 -33.57 -23.69
CA THR A 3 64.60 -32.15 -24.01
C THR A 3 64.76 -31.36 -22.71
N PRO A 4 65.78 -30.49 -22.56
CA PRO A 4 65.94 -29.71 -21.34
C PRO A 4 64.95 -28.54 -21.34
N ALA A 5 64.29 -28.32 -20.19
CA ALA A 5 63.46 -27.14 -19.97
C ALA A 5 64.37 -25.91 -19.81
N GLN A 6 64.19 -24.93 -20.69
CA GLN A 6 64.94 -23.68 -20.70
C GLN A 6 64.43 -22.77 -19.58
N ALA A 7 65.29 -22.43 -18.60
CA ALA A 7 64.94 -21.53 -17.52
C ALA A 7 64.68 -20.09 -18.06
N PRO A 8 63.64 -19.39 -17.58
CA PRO A 8 63.33 -18.04 -18.06
C PRO A 8 64.45 -17.06 -17.67
N SER A 9 64.82 -16.21 -18.63
CA SER A 9 65.93 -15.25 -18.52
C SER A 9 65.71 -14.23 -17.39
N GLY A 10 66.72 -14.06 -16.51
CA GLY A 10 66.70 -13.16 -15.34
C GLY A 10 66.56 -11.65 -15.61
N ARG A 11 66.32 -11.23 -16.85
CA ARG A 11 66.06 -9.82 -17.23
C ARG A 11 64.57 -9.44 -17.22
N LEU A 12 63.66 -10.41 -17.16
CA LEU A 12 62.21 -10.15 -17.14
C LEU A 12 61.68 -9.76 -15.75
N ILE A 13 62.36 -10.20 -14.68
CA ILE A 13 61.97 -9.94 -13.28
C ILE A 13 62.04 -8.44 -12.90
N PRO A 14 63.12 -7.69 -13.19
CA PRO A 14 63.17 -6.26 -12.85
C PRO A 14 62.20 -5.42 -13.69
N LEU A 15 61.89 -5.85 -14.92
CA LEU A 15 60.94 -5.15 -15.78
C LEU A 15 59.50 -5.30 -15.26
N LEU A 16 59.12 -6.50 -14.82
CA LEU A 16 57.80 -6.79 -14.23
C LEU A 16 57.61 -6.08 -12.87
N LEU A 17 58.66 -5.97 -12.05
CA LEU A 17 58.63 -5.21 -10.79
C LEU A 17 58.51 -3.70 -11.03
N GLY A 18 59.21 -3.16 -12.03
CA GLY A 18 59.12 -1.75 -12.42
C GLY A 18 57.74 -1.36 -12.94
N THR A 19 57.12 -2.20 -13.79
CA THR A 19 55.77 -1.98 -14.29
C THR A 19 54.70 -2.11 -13.21
N GLY A 20 54.87 -3.05 -12.26
CA GLY A 20 53.98 -3.18 -11.11
C GLY A 20 54.02 -1.95 -10.19
N GLY A 21 55.22 -1.43 -9.92
CA GLY A 21 55.38 -0.20 -9.11
C GLY A 21 54.73 1.03 -9.76
N LEU A 22 54.88 1.20 -11.08
CA LEU A 22 54.25 2.30 -11.83
C LEU A 22 52.72 2.19 -11.85
N LEU A 23 52.16 0.98 -11.98
CA LEU A 23 50.71 0.77 -11.93
C LEU A 23 50.12 1.05 -10.54
N VAL A 24 50.82 0.67 -9.47
CA VAL A 24 50.40 0.96 -8.09
C VAL A 24 50.43 2.47 -7.83
N LEU A 25 51.50 3.17 -8.23
CA LEU A 25 51.60 4.62 -8.07
C LEU A 25 50.55 5.36 -8.91
N GLY A 26 50.29 4.91 -10.14
CA GLY A 26 49.23 5.44 -10.99
C GLY A 26 47.83 5.22 -10.39
N GLY A 27 47.57 4.04 -9.83
CA GLY A 27 46.32 3.74 -9.13
C GLY A 27 46.11 4.59 -7.88
N VAL A 28 47.15 4.79 -7.07
CA VAL A 28 47.11 5.68 -5.89
C VAL A 28 46.87 7.13 -6.30
N ALA A 29 47.54 7.61 -7.36
CA ALA A 29 47.35 8.97 -7.86
C ALA A 29 45.93 9.19 -8.41
N LEU A 30 45.39 8.22 -9.17
CA LEU A 30 44.01 8.28 -9.69
C LEU A 30 42.97 8.20 -8.57
N PHE A 31 43.18 7.33 -7.58
CA PHE A 31 42.31 7.26 -6.39
C PHE A 31 42.35 8.57 -5.60
N TRP A 32 43.53 9.16 -5.42
CA TRP A 32 43.67 10.44 -4.72
C TRP A 32 43.01 11.59 -5.50
N LEU A 33 43.16 11.64 -6.83
CA LEU A 33 42.49 12.62 -7.68
C LEU A 33 40.96 12.47 -7.63
N ALA A 34 40.45 11.23 -7.76
CA ALA A 34 39.02 10.95 -7.70
C ALA A 34 38.44 11.27 -6.32
N SER A 35 39.16 10.95 -5.24
CA SER A 35 38.76 11.26 -3.87
C SER A 35 38.82 12.76 -3.56
N ALA A 36 39.77 13.50 -4.13
CA ALA A 36 39.87 14.95 -3.96
C ALA A 36 38.76 15.73 -4.69
N GLN A 37 38.20 15.15 -5.76
CA GLN A 37 37.09 15.72 -6.53
C GLN A 37 35.71 15.35 -5.98
N ASN A 38 35.56 14.17 -5.36
CA ASN A 38 34.35 13.75 -4.65
C ASN A 38 34.33 14.25 -3.19
N LYS A 39 34.38 15.58 -2.99
CA LYS A 39 34.02 16.13 -1.67
C LYS A 39 32.50 16.06 -1.50
N PRO A 40 31.98 15.55 -0.37
CA PRO A 40 30.57 15.73 -0.05
C PRO A 40 30.25 17.23 -0.15
N GLU A 41 29.16 17.58 -0.81
CA GLU A 41 28.75 18.97 -0.93
C GLU A 41 28.32 19.45 0.47
N THR A 42 29.24 20.07 1.21
CA THR A 42 28.99 20.60 2.56
C THR A 42 28.43 22.02 2.53
N ALA A 43 28.24 22.61 1.35
CA ALA A 43 27.75 23.97 1.19
C ALA A 43 26.31 24.07 1.70
N GLY A 44 26.09 24.88 2.73
CA GLY A 44 24.76 25.05 3.36
C GLY A 44 24.37 23.95 4.35
N ALA A 45 25.23 22.96 4.62
CA ALA A 45 24.97 21.95 5.63
C ALA A 45 25.13 22.51 7.05
N ILE A 46 24.18 22.18 7.94
CA ILE A 46 24.12 22.65 9.32
C ILE A 46 25.11 21.83 10.16
N PRO A 47 26.12 22.45 10.79
CA PRO A 47 27.10 21.72 11.56
C PRO A 47 26.49 21.16 12.86
N VAL A 48 26.74 19.88 13.12
CA VAL A 48 26.37 19.20 14.37
C VAL A 48 27.61 18.47 14.88
N THR A 49 28.08 18.80 16.09
CA THR A 49 29.21 18.10 16.71
C THR A 49 28.69 17.11 17.75
N VAL A 50 28.94 15.83 17.55
CA VAL A 50 28.58 14.77 18.50
C VAL A 50 29.77 14.49 19.40
N THR A 51 29.62 14.79 20.69
CA THR A 51 30.61 14.49 21.74
C THR A 51 30.32 13.14 22.38
N ALA A 52 31.09 12.76 23.42
CA ALA A 52 30.83 11.52 24.15
C ALA A 52 29.45 11.48 24.82
N THR A 53 28.89 12.64 25.21
CA THR A 53 27.68 12.73 26.04
C THR A 53 26.55 13.62 25.49
N ALA A 54 26.80 14.42 24.45
CA ALA A 54 25.84 15.40 23.93
C ALA A 54 26.12 15.80 22.47
N CYS A 55 25.16 16.47 21.82
CA CYS A 55 25.36 17.21 20.57
C CYS A 55 25.63 18.69 20.84
N GLU A 56 26.37 19.32 19.95
CA GLU A 56 26.50 20.77 19.86
C GLU A 56 26.06 21.22 18.45
N PRO A 57 24.93 21.94 18.33
CA PRO A 57 23.97 22.28 19.38
C PRO A 57 23.05 21.11 19.76
N MET A 58 22.46 21.17 20.98
CA MET A 58 21.40 20.25 21.42
C MET A 58 20.00 20.63 20.91
N ALA A 59 19.86 21.83 20.36
CA ALA A 59 18.62 22.33 19.80
C ALA A 59 18.91 22.95 18.43
N LEU A 60 18.19 22.50 17.42
CA LEU A 60 18.29 22.94 16.04
C LEU A 60 16.93 23.48 15.59
N GLU A 61 16.95 24.52 14.76
CA GLU A 61 15.76 25.04 14.10
C GLU A 61 16.05 25.20 12.60
N VAL A 62 15.17 24.66 11.75
CA VAL A 62 15.33 24.65 10.29
C VAL A 62 13.98 24.86 9.60
N PRO A 63 13.93 25.44 8.39
CA PRO A 63 12.71 25.43 7.59
C PRO A 63 12.38 24.01 7.09
N ALA A 64 11.10 23.70 6.94
CA ALA A 64 10.63 22.49 6.28
C ALA A 64 11.05 22.45 4.80
N GLY A 65 11.36 21.25 4.31
CA GLY A 65 11.96 21.03 3.00
C GLY A 65 13.33 20.37 3.11
N PRO A 66 14.17 20.46 2.06
CA PRO A 66 15.49 19.84 2.04
C PRO A 66 16.39 20.48 3.10
N ALA A 67 16.97 19.65 3.97
CA ALA A 67 17.96 20.03 4.96
C ALA A 67 19.16 19.09 4.86
N SER A 68 20.35 19.63 5.14
CA SER A 68 21.58 18.83 5.24
C SER A 68 22.29 19.14 6.55
N PHE A 69 22.77 18.10 7.23
CA PHE A 69 23.48 18.18 8.49
C PHE A 69 24.89 17.65 8.31
N LEU A 70 25.89 18.46 8.66
CA LEU A 70 27.29 18.04 8.70
C LEU A 70 27.61 17.55 10.10
N ILE A 71 27.53 16.24 10.30
CA ILE A 71 27.73 15.58 11.58
C ILE A 71 29.21 15.31 11.76
N ARG A 72 29.83 15.89 12.80
CA ARG A 72 31.22 15.66 13.18
C ARG A 72 31.28 14.84 14.46
N ASN A 73 32.02 13.74 14.44
CA ASN A 73 32.28 12.98 15.65
C ASN A 73 33.50 13.55 16.39
N ALA A 74 33.24 14.15 17.55
CA ALA A 74 34.24 14.65 18.50
C ALA A 74 34.35 13.78 19.77
N SER A 75 33.91 12.52 19.70
CA SER A 75 34.11 11.50 20.73
C SER A 75 35.30 10.59 20.40
N ASP A 76 35.59 9.64 21.29
CA ASP A 76 36.65 8.65 21.17
C ASP A 76 36.19 7.31 20.58
N ARG A 77 34.92 7.21 20.15
CA ARG A 77 34.32 5.98 19.60
C ARG A 77 33.45 6.26 18.37
N PRO A 78 33.11 5.24 17.55
CA PRO A 78 32.12 5.42 16.49
C PRO A 78 30.78 5.86 17.06
N VAL A 79 30.10 6.79 16.36
CA VAL A 79 28.79 7.32 16.75
C VAL A 79 27.79 7.24 15.60
N GLU A 80 26.52 7.33 15.96
CA GLU A 80 25.40 7.53 15.05
C GLU A 80 24.68 8.85 15.36
N TRP A 81 24.03 9.41 14.35
CA TRP A 81 23.15 10.57 14.48
C TRP A 81 21.86 10.31 13.70
N GLU A 82 20.74 10.36 14.40
CA GLU A 82 19.42 10.01 13.90
C GLU A 82 18.45 11.15 14.17
N ILE A 83 17.50 11.35 13.25
CA ILE A 83 16.33 12.20 13.44
C ILE A 83 15.15 11.27 13.76
N LEU A 84 14.50 11.48 14.89
CA LEU A 84 13.46 10.61 15.42
C LEU A 84 12.11 11.33 15.51
N ASN A 85 11.05 10.64 15.10
CA ASN A 85 9.67 11.02 15.36
C ASN A 85 9.03 9.96 16.26
N GLY A 86 9.09 10.21 17.58
CA GLY A 86 8.70 9.22 18.59
C GLY A 86 9.65 8.01 18.57
N VAL A 87 9.15 6.87 18.06
CA VAL A 87 9.93 5.63 17.90
C VAL A 87 10.43 5.40 16.47
N MET A 88 10.02 6.24 15.52
CA MET A 88 10.38 6.11 14.11
C MET A 88 11.68 6.85 13.82
N VAL A 89 12.62 6.18 13.14
CA VAL A 89 13.79 6.84 12.55
C VAL A 89 13.37 7.48 11.22
N VAL A 90 13.47 8.80 11.15
CA VAL A 90 13.17 9.59 9.95
C VAL A 90 14.35 9.53 8.98
N ALA A 91 15.56 9.73 9.51
CA ALA A 91 16.81 9.66 8.76
C ALA A 91 17.96 9.37 9.73
N GLU A 92 19.00 8.70 9.26
CA GLU A 92 20.14 8.32 10.11
C GLU A 92 21.47 8.36 9.38
N ARG A 93 22.54 8.55 10.16
CA ARG A 93 23.90 8.28 9.73
C ARG A 93 24.68 7.55 10.80
N GLU A 94 24.96 6.28 10.54
CA GLU A 94 25.67 5.37 11.44
C GLU A 94 27.19 5.33 11.22
N ASN A 95 27.90 4.72 12.17
CA ASN A 95 29.32 4.35 12.07
C ASN A 95 30.28 5.50 11.74
N ILE A 96 30.00 6.72 12.23
CA ILE A 96 30.87 7.88 12.03
C ILE A 96 32.08 7.72 12.95
N ALA A 97 33.26 7.46 12.40
CA ALA A 97 34.49 7.21 13.17
C ALA A 97 34.99 8.45 13.93
N PRO A 98 35.74 8.28 15.04
CA PRO A 98 36.33 9.40 15.80
C PRO A 98 37.11 10.38 14.92
N GLY A 99 36.76 11.67 14.99
CA GLY A 99 37.40 12.74 14.21
C GLY A 99 36.89 12.90 12.78
N PHE A 100 36.00 12.01 12.29
CA PHE A 100 35.42 12.09 10.96
C PHE A 100 34.13 12.92 10.94
N SER A 101 33.78 13.40 9.74
CA SER A 101 32.50 14.04 9.47
C SER A 101 31.73 13.29 8.39
N SER A 102 30.41 13.31 8.49
CA SER A 102 29.48 12.72 7.53
C SER A 102 28.35 13.71 7.28
N VAL A 103 27.82 13.73 6.05
CA VAL A 103 26.64 14.54 5.72
C VAL A 103 25.41 13.63 5.75
N LEU A 104 24.34 14.09 6.41
CA LEU A 104 23.01 13.52 6.32
C LEU A 104 22.09 14.54 5.65
N SER A 105 21.45 14.17 4.55
CA SER A 105 20.49 15.02 3.85
C SER A 105 19.12 14.37 3.88
N GLU A 106 18.09 15.15 4.22
CA GLU A 106 16.70 14.69 4.31
C GLU A 106 15.73 15.81 3.95
N ARG A 107 14.54 15.48 3.45
CA ARG A 107 13.45 16.44 3.28
C ARG A 107 12.52 16.39 4.50
N LEU A 108 12.65 17.37 5.37
CA LEU A 108 11.96 17.41 6.66
C LEU A 108 10.56 18.01 6.54
N LYS A 109 9.58 17.38 7.20
CA LYS A 109 8.23 17.92 7.36
C LYS A 109 8.17 18.85 8.58
N PRO A 110 7.25 19.83 8.65
CA PRO A 110 7.08 20.66 9.83
C PRO A 110 6.79 19.82 11.08
N GLY A 111 7.42 20.15 12.20
CA GLY A 111 7.26 19.38 13.44
C GLY A 111 8.40 19.54 14.42
N VAL A 112 8.32 18.81 15.53
CA VAL A 112 9.39 18.73 16.53
C VAL A 112 9.88 17.29 16.59
N TYR A 113 11.16 17.11 16.34
CA TYR A 113 11.83 15.82 16.31
C TYR A 113 12.83 15.72 17.46
N ASP A 114 13.09 14.49 17.89
CA ASP A 114 14.24 14.17 18.71
C ASP A 114 15.45 13.95 17.80
N ILE A 115 16.66 14.26 18.28
CA ILE A 115 17.89 13.83 17.63
C ILE A 115 18.76 13.02 18.59
N THR A 116 19.38 11.95 18.12
CA THR A 116 20.35 11.21 18.92
C THR A 116 21.68 11.93 18.96
N CYS A 117 22.39 11.79 20.07
CA CYS A 117 23.62 12.53 20.35
C CYS A 117 24.74 11.58 20.77
N GLY A 118 25.06 10.62 19.89
CA GLY A 118 26.04 9.57 20.15
C GLY A 118 25.37 8.33 20.71
N LEU A 119 25.68 7.96 21.95
CA LEU A 119 25.09 6.76 22.56
C LEU A 119 23.60 6.96 22.82
N LEU A 120 22.78 5.91 22.64
CA LEU A 120 21.33 5.96 22.94
C LEU A 120 21.02 6.34 24.40
N SER A 121 21.96 6.12 25.33
CA SER A 121 21.83 6.53 26.74
C SER A 121 22.02 8.02 26.97
N ASN A 122 22.56 8.76 25.99
CA ASN A 122 22.77 10.20 26.10
C ASN A 122 21.42 10.94 26.03
N PRO A 123 21.33 12.14 26.63
CA PRO A 123 20.19 13.01 26.41
C PRO A 123 19.97 13.27 24.92
N ARG A 124 18.70 13.18 24.48
CA ARG A 124 18.33 13.52 23.10
C ARG A 124 18.30 15.02 22.91
N GLY A 125 18.78 15.49 21.76
CA GLY A 125 18.56 16.86 21.31
C GLY A 125 17.17 17.05 20.71
N LYS A 126 16.84 18.28 20.32
CA LYS A 126 15.61 18.64 19.63
C LYS A 126 15.90 19.27 18.28
N LEU A 127 15.13 18.90 17.27
CA LEU A 127 15.11 19.53 15.96
C LEU A 127 13.70 20.07 15.69
N THR A 128 13.56 21.38 15.69
CA THR A 128 12.32 22.08 15.34
C THR A 128 12.33 22.40 13.85
N VAL A 129 11.37 21.88 13.11
CA VAL A 129 11.20 22.12 11.69
C VAL A 129 10.02 23.07 11.50
N LEU A 130 10.30 24.29 11.05
CA LEU A 130 9.32 25.36 10.86
C LEU A 130 8.54 25.18 9.56
N ALA A 131 7.24 25.42 9.61
CA ALA A 131 6.42 25.41 8.41
C ALA A 131 6.84 26.50 7.42
N THR A 132 6.88 26.12 6.14
CA THR A 132 7.10 27.02 5.00
C THR A 132 5.86 27.05 4.11
N ALA A 133 5.75 28.08 3.26
CA ALA A 133 4.68 28.15 2.26
C ALA A 133 4.67 26.92 1.34
N GLU A 134 5.85 26.42 0.95
CA GLU A 134 5.99 25.19 0.17
C GLU A 134 5.47 23.97 0.94
N SER A 135 5.83 23.81 2.21
CA SER A 135 5.35 22.67 3.02
C SER A 135 3.84 22.72 3.25
N ALA A 136 3.25 23.92 3.35
CA ALA A 136 1.79 24.07 3.45
C ALA A 136 1.11 23.68 2.15
N ALA A 137 1.68 24.04 0.99
CA ALA A 137 1.18 23.63 -0.31
C ALA A 137 1.28 22.10 -0.52
N GLU A 138 2.41 21.48 -0.13
CA GLU A 138 2.56 20.01 -0.19
C GLU A 138 1.64 19.28 0.78
N THR A 139 1.25 19.88 1.91
CA THR A 139 0.23 19.30 2.80
C THR A 139 -1.15 19.37 2.16
N ALA A 140 -1.51 20.50 1.54
CA ALA A 140 -2.80 20.68 0.89
C ALA A 140 -2.94 19.80 -0.37
N ALA A 141 -1.86 19.62 -1.12
CA ALA A 141 -1.80 18.75 -2.29
C ALA A 141 -0.56 17.84 -2.18
N PRO A 142 -0.72 16.65 -1.58
CA PRO A 142 0.38 15.72 -1.37
C PRO A 142 1.10 15.37 -2.69
N PRO A 143 2.43 15.50 -2.75
CA PRO A 143 3.17 15.10 -3.92
C PRO A 143 3.07 13.58 -4.12
N LEU A 144 3.12 13.11 -5.37
CA LEU A 144 2.91 11.69 -5.73
C LEU A 144 3.75 10.68 -4.93
N ARG A 145 4.94 11.07 -4.47
CA ARG A 145 5.79 10.23 -3.61
C ARG A 145 5.11 9.81 -2.30
N GLU A 146 4.27 10.68 -1.73
CA GLU A 146 3.51 10.40 -0.50
C GLU A 146 2.40 9.36 -0.72
N LEU A 147 2.00 9.13 -1.98
CA LEU A 147 0.96 8.17 -2.36
C LEU A 147 1.51 6.77 -2.68
N ILE A 148 2.84 6.61 -2.74
CA ILE A 148 3.49 5.30 -2.96
C ILE A 148 3.12 4.30 -1.86
N GLY A 149 3.14 4.74 -0.60
CA GLY A 149 2.74 3.92 0.55
C GLY A 149 1.28 3.47 0.46
N PRO A 150 0.31 4.40 0.36
CA PRO A 150 -1.10 4.09 0.17
C PRO A 150 -1.39 3.15 -1.01
N LEU A 151 -0.74 3.36 -2.16
CA LEU A 151 -0.89 2.49 -3.33
C LEU A 151 -0.36 1.08 -3.07
N SER A 152 0.79 0.97 -2.42
CA SER A 152 1.41 -0.33 -2.10
C SER A 152 0.56 -1.12 -1.12
N GLU A 153 0.06 -0.46 -0.07
CA GLU A 153 -0.83 -1.07 0.92
C GLU A 153 -2.14 -1.54 0.27
N ARG A 154 -2.77 -0.69 -0.55
CA ARG A 154 -3.97 -1.07 -1.34
C ARG A 154 -3.70 -2.31 -2.20
N LYS A 155 -2.58 -2.35 -2.93
CA LYS A 155 -2.24 -3.49 -3.80
C LYS A 155 -2.12 -4.78 -3.00
N VAL A 156 -1.44 -4.74 -1.86
CA VAL A 156 -1.31 -5.90 -0.96
C VAL A 156 -2.68 -6.36 -0.45
N GLN A 157 -3.54 -5.43 -0.04
CA GLN A 157 -4.90 -5.75 0.44
C GLN A 157 -5.75 -6.42 -0.65
N LEU A 158 -5.76 -5.86 -1.87
CA LEU A 158 -6.49 -6.43 -3.00
C LEU A 158 -5.98 -7.82 -3.39
N MET A 159 -4.67 -8.02 -3.42
CA MET A 159 -4.08 -9.34 -3.69
C MET A 159 -4.47 -10.38 -2.64
N LYS A 160 -4.47 -9.99 -1.36
CA LYS A 160 -4.91 -10.86 -0.26
C LYS A 160 -6.39 -11.22 -0.39
N ALA A 161 -7.25 -10.23 -0.67
CA ALA A 161 -8.69 -10.43 -0.87
C ALA A 161 -8.95 -11.37 -2.07
N ALA A 162 -8.26 -11.18 -3.19
CA ALA A 162 -8.44 -12.02 -4.36
C ALA A 162 -7.99 -13.46 -4.12
N GLY A 163 -6.93 -13.65 -3.34
CA GLY A 163 -6.52 -14.98 -2.89
C GLY A 163 -7.51 -15.65 -1.93
N LYS A 164 -8.22 -14.89 -1.08
CA LYS A 164 -9.31 -15.43 -0.24
C LYS A 164 -10.48 -15.90 -1.12
N PHE A 165 -10.94 -15.05 -2.03
CA PHE A 165 -12.02 -15.38 -2.96
C PHE A 165 -11.71 -16.64 -3.80
N ALA A 166 -10.51 -16.76 -4.35
CA ALA A 166 -10.12 -17.95 -5.12
C ALA A 166 -10.20 -19.25 -4.28
N ARG A 167 -9.77 -19.21 -3.00
CA ARG A 167 -9.89 -20.35 -2.09
C ARG A 167 -11.34 -20.64 -1.72
N ALA A 168 -12.16 -19.60 -1.48
CA ALA A 168 -13.57 -19.77 -1.17
C ALA A 168 -14.35 -20.37 -2.34
N ALA A 169 -14.08 -19.93 -3.58
CA ALA A 169 -14.66 -20.51 -4.78
C ALA A 169 -14.29 -21.99 -4.97
N GLN A 170 -13.03 -22.35 -4.66
CA GLN A 170 -12.59 -23.75 -4.67
C GLN A 170 -13.29 -24.58 -3.60
N ALA A 171 -13.45 -24.06 -2.38
CA ALA A 171 -14.16 -24.75 -1.30
C ALA A 171 -15.64 -24.95 -1.65
N LEU A 172 -16.28 -23.97 -2.30
CA LEU A 172 -17.64 -24.08 -2.81
C LEU A 172 -17.77 -25.18 -3.86
N GLN A 173 -16.83 -25.23 -4.81
CA GLN A 173 -16.79 -26.32 -5.78
C GLN A 173 -16.68 -27.69 -5.10
N GLN A 174 -15.77 -27.83 -4.14
CA GLN A 174 -15.58 -29.10 -3.41
C GLN A 174 -16.84 -29.54 -2.67
N ALA A 175 -17.56 -28.62 -2.03
CA ALA A 175 -18.80 -28.93 -1.32
C ALA A 175 -19.91 -29.40 -2.28
N ILE A 176 -20.02 -28.76 -3.46
CA ILE A 176 -20.97 -29.17 -4.51
C ILE A 176 -20.60 -30.55 -5.08
N ASP A 177 -19.33 -30.79 -5.38
CA ASP A 177 -18.85 -32.07 -5.91
C ASP A 177 -19.02 -33.21 -4.91
N ALA A 178 -18.97 -32.91 -3.60
CA ALA A 178 -19.24 -33.85 -2.52
C ALA A 178 -20.74 -34.17 -2.32
N GLY A 179 -21.65 -33.46 -3.00
CA GLY A 179 -23.09 -33.63 -2.83
C GLY A 179 -23.64 -33.07 -1.52
N ASP A 180 -22.88 -32.23 -0.80
CA ASP A 180 -23.29 -31.68 0.49
C ASP A 180 -23.93 -30.29 0.31
N LEU A 181 -25.27 -30.27 0.27
CA LEU A 181 -26.05 -29.05 0.08
C LEU A 181 -25.84 -28.04 1.22
N ALA A 182 -25.71 -28.50 2.47
CA ALA A 182 -25.54 -27.63 3.62
C ALA A 182 -24.16 -26.96 3.60
N ALA A 183 -23.11 -27.75 3.38
CA ALA A 183 -21.76 -27.22 3.22
C ALA A 183 -21.65 -26.28 2.00
N ALA A 184 -22.34 -26.60 0.89
CA ALA A 184 -22.35 -25.75 -0.30
C ALA A 184 -23.02 -24.39 -0.05
N LYS A 185 -24.12 -24.34 0.72
CA LYS A 185 -24.74 -23.06 1.14
C LYS A 185 -23.77 -22.20 1.95
N THR A 186 -23.11 -22.78 2.95
CA THR A 186 -22.12 -22.06 3.78
C THR A 186 -20.93 -21.58 2.95
N ALA A 187 -20.39 -22.43 2.07
CA ALA A 187 -19.27 -22.08 1.22
C ALA A 187 -19.64 -21.00 0.19
N TRP A 188 -20.89 -21.00 -0.31
CA TRP A 188 -21.40 -19.96 -1.19
C TRP A 188 -21.45 -18.62 -0.46
N THR A 189 -21.97 -18.59 0.76
CA THR A 189 -22.05 -17.38 1.59
C THR A 189 -20.68 -16.76 1.80
N GLN A 190 -19.64 -17.57 2.08
CA GLN A 190 -18.27 -17.09 2.20
C GLN A 190 -17.71 -16.58 0.86
N ALA A 191 -17.93 -17.31 -0.24
CA ALA A 191 -17.44 -16.90 -1.56
C ALA A 191 -18.10 -15.59 -2.04
N ALA A 192 -19.39 -15.39 -1.77
CA ALA A 192 -20.11 -14.17 -2.08
C ALA A 192 -19.60 -12.97 -1.27
N ALA A 193 -19.32 -13.16 0.03
CA ALA A 193 -18.72 -12.14 0.88
C ALA A 193 -17.30 -11.76 0.40
N ASP A 194 -16.46 -12.75 0.11
CA ASP A 194 -15.10 -12.51 -0.39
C ASP A 194 -15.10 -11.81 -1.77
N TRP A 195 -16.10 -12.09 -2.62
CA TRP A 195 -16.31 -11.37 -3.87
C TRP A 195 -16.74 -9.91 -3.63
N ALA A 196 -17.66 -9.67 -2.69
CA ALA A 196 -18.05 -8.31 -2.33
C ALA A 196 -16.84 -7.48 -1.84
N SER A 197 -15.92 -8.09 -1.07
CA SER A 197 -14.68 -7.42 -0.66
C SER A 197 -13.73 -7.00 -1.81
N LEU A 198 -14.01 -7.41 -3.05
CA LEU A 198 -13.26 -7.04 -4.25
C LEU A 198 -13.94 -5.97 -5.10
N GLY A 199 -15.04 -5.39 -4.62
CA GLY A 199 -15.89 -4.50 -5.42
C GLY A 199 -15.21 -3.26 -5.99
N THR A 200 -14.13 -2.78 -5.36
CA THR A 200 -13.34 -1.63 -5.87
C THR A 200 -12.40 -1.99 -7.02
N VAL A 201 -12.15 -3.27 -7.29
CA VAL A 201 -11.29 -3.73 -8.39
C VAL A 201 -12.04 -4.61 -9.40
N ALA A 202 -13.19 -5.19 -9.03
CA ALA A 202 -14.01 -6.01 -9.91
C ALA A 202 -14.33 -5.36 -11.28
N PRO A 203 -14.69 -4.06 -11.36
CA PRO A 203 -14.95 -3.40 -12.64
C PRO A 203 -13.76 -3.37 -13.62
N GLN A 204 -12.53 -3.47 -13.11
CA GLN A 204 -11.32 -3.51 -13.94
C GLN A 204 -11.18 -4.82 -14.74
N ALA A 205 -11.97 -5.84 -14.39
CA ALA A 205 -12.08 -7.10 -15.11
C ALA A 205 -13.55 -7.39 -15.47
N ALA A 206 -14.20 -6.45 -16.16
CA ALA A 206 -15.63 -6.50 -16.46
C ALA A 206 -16.09 -7.81 -17.15
N ASP A 207 -15.27 -8.41 -18.01
CA ASP A 207 -15.57 -9.70 -18.63
C ASP A 207 -15.62 -10.86 -17.62
N LEU A 208 -14.75 -10.83 -16.61
CA LEU A 208 -14.76 -11.80 -15.50
C LEU A 208 -15.88 -11.50 -14.53
N GLN A 209 -16.12 -10.23 -14.18
CA GLN A 209 -17.25 -9.84 -13.34
C GLN A 209 -18.58 -10.34 -13.92
N ASN A 210 -18.78 -10.24 -15.24
CA ASN A 210 -19.97 -10.72 -15.93
C ASN A 210 -20.12 -12.25 -15.97
N ARG A 211 -19.06 -13.02 -15.69
CA ARG A 211 -19.13 -14.49 -15.52
C ARG A 211 -19.21 -14.91 -14.06
N ILE A 212 -18.55 -14.18 -13.17
CA ILE A 212 -18.50 -14.46 -11.73
C ILE A 212 -19.81 -14.11 -11.05
N ALA A 213 -20.43 -12.97 -11.37
CA ALA A 213 -21.63 -12.49 -10.69
C ALA A 213 -22.63 -11.79 -11.63
N PRO A 214 -23.10 -12.44 -12.72
CA PRO A 214 -24.18 -11.88 -13.52
C PRO A 214 -25.49 -11.88 -12.73
N GLN A 215 -26.18 -10.74 -12.68
CA GLN A 215 -27.53 -10.67 -12.10
C GLN A 215 -28.58 -11.18 -13.09
N ALA A 216 -29.44 -12.12 -12.65
CA ALA A 216 -30.53 -12.63 -13.47
C ALA A 216 -31.46 -11.51 -13.98
N ALA A 217 -31.71 -10.48 -13.15
CA ALA A 217 -32.56 -9.34 -13.50
C ALA A 217 -32.07 -8.55 -14.73
N TRP A 218 -30.77 -8.63 -15.06
CA TRP A 218 -30.17 -7.92 -16.19
C TRP A 218 -30.02 -8.79 -17.44
N LEU A 219 -30.40 -10.07 -17.36
CA LEU A 219 -30.34 -11.01 -18.46
C LEU A 219 -31.70 -11.15 -19.15
N ALA A 220 -31.69 -11.23 -20.49
CA ALA A 220 -32.90 -11.24 -21.30
C ALA A 220 -33.85 -12.40 -20.97
N LYS A 221 -33.29 -13.56 -20.61
CA LYS A 221 -34.05 -14.75 -20.22
C LYS A 221 -33.97 -15.05 -18.72
N ARG A 222 -33.46 -14.10 -17.92
CA ARG A 222 -33.27 -14.25 -16.46
C ARG A 222 -32.54 -15.54 -16.10
N GLU A 223 -33.09 -16.34 -15.17
CA GLU A 223 -32.50 -17.61 -14.73
C GLU A 223 -32.38 -18.66 -15.85
N ALA A 224 -33.13 -18.50 -16.95
CA ALA A 224 -33.05 -19.36 -18.13
C ALA A 224 -32.06 -18.86 -19.20
N ASP A 225 -31.36 -17.74 -18.96
CA ASP A 225 -30.34 -17.24 -19.87
C ASP A 225 -29.06 -18.10 -19.76
N PRO A 226 -28.46 -18.56 -20.87
CA PRO A 226 -27.23 -19.35 -20.81
C PRO A 226 -26.04 -18.61 -20.21
N ARG A 227 -26.10 -17.26 -20.11
CA ARG A 227 -25.10 -16.44 -19.43
C ARG A 227 -25.31 -16.37 -17.92
N PHE A 228 -26.44 -16.86 -17.40
CA PHE A 228 -26.68 -16.94 -15.96
C PHE A 228 -25.79 -18.01 -15.34
N THR A 229 -24.63 -17.57 -14.88
CA THR A 229 -23.50 -18.39 -14.41
C THR A 229 -22.98 -17.85 -13.08
N GLY A 230 -21.89 -18.42 -12.57
CA GLY A 230 -21.20 -17.91 -11.40
C GLY A 230 -22.02 -17.94 -10.11
N LEU A 231 -21.74 -16.99 -9.22
CA LEU A 231 -22.26 -16.90 -7.86
C LEU A 231 -23.78 -16.88 -7.82
N HIS A 232 -24.47 -16.05 -8.60
CA HIS A 232 -25.94 -15.96 -8.53
C HIS A 232 -26.63 -17.19 -9.14
N ARG A 233 -26.03 -17.86 -10.14
CA ARG A 233 -26.56 -19.15 -10.63
C ARG A 233 -26.46 -20.24 -9.57
N LEU A 234 -25.36 -20.27 -8.82
CA LEU A 234 -25.17 -21.17 -7.69
C LEU A 234 -26.13 -20.81 -6.55
N GLU A 235 -26.28 -19.53 -6.23
CA GLU A 235 -27.22 -19.02 -5.24
C GLU A 235 -28.65 -19.50 -5.52
N TYR A 236 -29.11 -19.34 -6.77
CA TYR A 236 -30.43 -19.77 -7.20
C TYR A 236 -30.64 -21.28 -7.00
N GLY A 237 -29.68 -22.11 -7.40
CA GLY A 237 -29.76 -23.56 -7.22
C GLY A 237 -29.77 -23.97 -5.74
N LEU A 238 -28.85 -23.39 -4.96
CA LEU A 238 -28.66 -23.74 -3.56
C LEU A 238 -29.82 -23.26 -2.69
N PHE A 239 -30.27 -22.02 -2.83
CA PHE A 239 -31.22 -21.40 -1.91
C PHE A 239 -32.67 -21.46 -2.40
N ALA A 240 -32.93 -21.08 -3.66
CA ALA A 240 -34.30 -21.09 -4.19
C ALA A 240 -34.76 -22.51 -4.59
N GLN A 241 -33.88 -23.30 -5.23
CA GLN A 241 -34.23 -24.67 -5.66
C GLN A 241 -33.88 -25.74 -4.61
N SER A 242 -33.01 -25.42 -3.65
CA SER A 242 -32.50 -26.39 -2.66
C SER A 242 -31.99 -27.68 -3.30
N SER A 243 -31.28 -27.56 -4.43
CA SER A 243 -30.71 -28.68 -5.19
C SER A 243 -29.29 -28.39 -5.66
N LEU A 244 -28.52 -29.45 -5.86
CA LEU A 244 -27.18 -29.42 -6.47
C LEU A 244 -27.20 -29.78 -7.96
N ASP A 245 -28.37 -30.09 -8.51
CA ASP A 245 -28.51 -30.56 -9.89
C ASP A 245 -27.97 -29.54 -10.90
N GLY A 246 -26.99 -29.98 -11.69
CA GLY A 246 -26.36 -29.16 -12.71
C GLY A 246 -25.44 -28.05 -12.18
N LEU A 247 -25.15 -27.98 -10.86
CA LEU A 247 -24.30 -26.94 -10.29
C LEU A 247 -22.80 -27.24 -10.42
N ALA A 248 -22.38 -28.50 -10.47
CA ALA A 248 -20.99 -28.90 -10.60
C ALA A 248 -20.22 -28.18 -11.74
N PRO A 249 -20.72 -28.14 -13.00
CA PRO A 249 -20.02 -27.41 -14.06
C PRO A 249 -19.97 -25.89 -13.83
N VAL A 250 -20.98 -25.31 -13.16
CA VAL A 250 -21.00 -23.87 -12.83
C VAL A 250 -19.96 -23.55 -11.76
N ALA A 251 -19.84 -24.39 -10.73
CA ALA A 251 -18.87 -24.22 -9.65
C ALA A 251 -17.42 -24.39 -10.14
N ALA A 252 -17.18 -25.35 -11.03
CA ALA A 252 -15.89 -25.52 -11.68
C ALA A 252 -15.49 -24.30 -12.53
N ALA A 253 -16.44 -23.73 -13.28
CA ALA A 253 -16.21 -22.50 -14.04
C ALA A 253 -15.90 -21.31 -13.12
N LEU A 254 -16.67 -21.14 -12.04
CA LEU A 254 -16.43 -20.09 -11.05
C LEU A 254 -15.04 -20.19 -10.42
N SER A 255 -14.59 -21.39 -10.04
CA SER A 255 -13.26 -21.58 -9.47
C SER A 255 -12.15 -21.17 -10.45
N LYS A 256 -12.30 -21.53 -11.73
CA LYS A 256 -11.36 -21.10 -12.78
C LYS A 256 -11.36 -19.58 -12.96
N ASP A 257 -12.54 -18.97 -13.06
CA ASP A 257 -12.68 -17.52 -13.20
C ASP A 257 -12.11 -16.77 -11.98
N ALA A 258 -12.24 -17.32 -10.76
CA ALA A 258 -11.67 -16.74 -9.56
C ALA A 258 -10.13 -16.75 -9.55
N VAL A 259 -9.51 -17.83 -10.05
CA VAL A 259 -8.05 -17.91 -10.23
C VAL A 259 -7.57 -16.92 -11.31
N GLU A 260 -8.31 -16.81 -12.42
CA GLU A 260 -8.00 -15.84 -13.46
C GLU A 260 -8.13 -14.40 -12.93
N PHE A 261 -9.19 -14.10 -12.19
CA PHE A 261 -9.39 -12.80 -11.54
C PHE A 261 -8.26 -12.47 -10.58
N GLN A 262 -7.83 -13.43 -9.75
CA GLN A 262 -6.68 -13.26 -8.87
C GLN A 262 -5.41 -12.87 -9.65
N ALA A 263 -5.15 -13.51 -10.79
CA ALA A 263 -4.02 -13.18 -11.65
C ALA A 263 -4.11 -11.75 -12.21
N ARG A 264 -5.31 -11.31 -12.62
CA ARG A 264 -5.53 -9.94 -13.11
C ARG A 264 -5.38 -8.89 -12.01
N VAL A 265 -5.90 -9.15 -10.80
CA VAL A 265 -5.70 -8.26 -9.64
C VAL A 265 -4.22 -8.12 -9.30
N LYS A 266 -3.43 -9.19 -9.42
CA LYS A 266 -1.97 -9.13 -9.21
C LYS A 266 -1.26 -8.25 -10.24
N ALA A 267 -1.74 -8.25 -11.48
CA ALA A 267 -1.20 -7.43 -12.58
C ALA A 267 -1.79 -6.02 -12.63
N PHE A 268 -2.81 -5.72 -11.84
CA PHE A 268 -3.44 -4.40 -11.80
C PHE A 268 -2.50 -3.39 -11.11
N ASP A 269 -2.24 -2.30 -11.81
CA ASP A 269 -1.54 -1.14 -11.30
C ASP A 269 -2.54 0.00 -11.15
N GLY A 270 -2.94 0.26 -9.90
CA GLY A 270 -3.86 1.35 -9.58
C GLY A 270 -3.17 2.71 -9.62
N THR A 271 -3.97 3.76 -9.75
CA THR A 271 -3.52 5.15 -9.68
C THR A 271 -3.91 5.78 -8.34
N PRO A 272 -3.23 6.85 -7.89
CA PRO A 272 -3.56 7.52 -6.63
C PRO A 272 -5.03 7.97 -6.56
N GLU A 273 -5.52 8.62 -7.61
CA GLU A 273 -6.90 9.08 -7.73
C GLU A 273 -7.90 7.91 -7.77
N GLY A 274 -7.45 6.74 -8.24
CA GLY A 274 -8.23 5.52 -8.25
C GLY A 274 -8.62 5.03 -6.86
N ILE A 275 -7.85 5.31 -5.80
CA ILE A 275 -8.13 4.80 -4.45
C ILE A 275 -9.50 5.28 -3.95
N ALA A 276 -9.71 6.60 -3.96
CA ALA A 276 -10.97 7.19 -3.53
C ALA A 276 -12.07 7.02 -4.59
N ALA A 277 -11.73 7.17 -5.88
CA ALA A 277 -12.73 7.10 -6.95
C ALA A 277 -13.35 5.70 -7.11
N ASP A 278 -12.56 4.63 -6.98
CA ASP A 278 -13.07 3.26 -7.00
C ASP A 278 -13.95 2.98 -5.78
N ALA A 279 -13.56 3.46 -4.60
CA ALA A 279 -14.35 3.32 -3.38
C ALA A 279 -15.69 4.05 -3.47
N ALA A 280 -15.70 5.29 -3.98
CA ALA A 280 -16.92 6.06 -4.20
C ALA A 280 -17.87 5.37 -5.19
N ARG A 281 -17.35 4.88 -6.33
CA ARG A 281 -18.14 4.11 -7.30
C ARG A 281 -18.70 2.84 -6.70
N TYR A 282 -17.89 2.12 -5.91
CA TYR A 282 -18.34 0.89 -5.29
C TYR A 282 -19.41 1.14 -4.21
N ALA A 283 -19.26 2.17 -3.38
CA ALA A 283 -20.28 2.60 -2.43
C ALA A 283 -21.61 2.95 -3.12
N ARG A 284 -21.56 3.63 -4.29
CA ARG A 284 -22.75 3.87 -5.11
C ARG A 284 -23.37 2.58 -5.63
N SER A 285 -22.56 1.67 -6.16
CA SER A 285 -23.03 0.36 -6.63
C SER A 285 -23.69 -0.44 -5.52
N LEU A 286 -23.18 -0.40 -4.30
CA LEU A 286 -23.82 -1.01 -3.14
C LEU A 286 -25.15 -0.32 -2.83
N ALA A 287 -25.20 1.02 -2.82
CA ALA A 287 -26.43 1.77 -2.58
C ALA A 287 -27.54 1.37 -3.57
N ASP A 288 -27.21 1.31 -4.86
CA ASP A 288 -28.15 0.93 -5.92
C ASP A 288 -28.64 -0.52 -5.74
N ALA A 289 -27.71 -1.44 -5.44
CA ALA A 289 -28.04 -2.85 -5.23
C ALA A 289 -28.92 -3.07 -3.99
N THR A 290 -28.65 -2.35 -2.89
CA THR A 290 -29.44 -2.37 -1.66
C THR A 290 -30.83 -1.78 -1.88
N ALA A 291 -30.93 -0.63 -2.56
CA ALA A 291 -32.23 -0.02 -2.86
C ALA A 291 -33.10 -0.94 -3.74
N ALA A 292 -32.47 -1.71 -4.64
CA ALA A 292 -33.13 -2.69 -5.48
C ALA A 292 -33.39 -4.05 -4.79
N ASN A 293 -32.91 -4.25 -3.55
CA ASN A 293 -32.94 -5.55 -2.86
C ASN A 293 -32.37 -6.69 -3.72
N SER A 294 -31.21 -6.45 -4.33
CA SER A 294 -30.62 -7.28 -5.39
C SER A 294 -29.27 -7.92 -5.02
N LEU A 295 -28.79 -7.71 -3.79
CA LEU A 295 -27.50 -8.25 -3.33
C LEU A 295 -27.57 -9.78 -3.17
N THR A 296 -28.60 -10.29 -2.48
CA THR A 296 -28.84 -11.73 -2.32
C THR A 296 -30.31 -12.09 -2.64
N PRO A 297 -30.73 -12.04 -3.92
CA PRO A 297 -32.14 -12.22 -4.29
C PRO A 297 -32.73 -13.59 -3.93
N TYR A 298 -31.89 -14.60 -3.65
CA TYR A 298 -32.37 -15.94 -3.28
C TYR A 298 -31.91 -16.38 -1.89
N ALA A 299 -30.73 -15.98 -1.42
CA ALA A 299 -30.26 -16.32 -0.07
C ALA A 299 -30.94 -15.46 1.02
N GLY A 300 -31.32 -14.22 0.70
CA GLY A 300 -32.19 -13.38 1.53
C GLY A 300 -31.55 -12.74 2.76
N ASP A 301 -30.22 -12.75 2.87
CA ASP A 301 -29.47 -12.06 3.93
C ASP A 301 -28.33 -11.22 3.33
N ASP A 302 -28.61 -9.92 3.19
CA ASP A 302 -27.67 -8.96 2.63
C ASP A 302 -26.61 -8.48 3.63
N HIS A 303 -26.77 -8.74 4.95
CA HIS A 303 -25.90 -8.19 5.99
C HIS A 303 -24.43 -8.54 5.75
N LEU A 304 -24.15 -9.78 5.39
CA LEU A 304 -22.77 -10.24 5.22
C LEU A 304 -22.09 -9.58 4.02
N LEU A 305 -22.79 -9.47 2.88
CA LEU A 305 -22.23 -8.85 1.68
C LEU A 305 -22.04 -7.34 1.89
N LEU A 306 -22.97 -6.68 2.59
CA LEU A 306 -22.84 -5.29 2.97
C LEU A 306 -21.67 -5.05 3.92
N ALA A 307 -21.49 -5.90 4.93
CA ALA A 307 -20.37 -5.83 5.85
C ALA A 307 -19.02 -6.01 5.13
N ALA A 308 -18.92 -7.00 4.23
CA ALA A 308 -17.73 -7.22 3.42
C ALA A 308 -17.43 -6.08 2.43
N GLY A 309 -18.48 -5.44 1.91
CA GLY A 309 -18.38 -4.24 1.09
C GLY A 309 -17.89 -3.04 1.90
N LEU A 310 -18.46 -2.81 3.09
CA LEU A 310 -18.08 -1.75 4.00
C LEU A 310 -16.62 -1.84 4.45
N GLU A 311 -16.13 -3.03 4.80
CA GLU A 311 -14.72 -3.25 5.15
C GLU A 311 -13.78 -2.79 4.02
N THR A 312 -14.22 -2.92 2.76
CA THR A 312 -13.45 -2.44 1.60
C THR A 312 -13.43 -0.92 1.51
N LEU A 313 -14.54 -0.26 1.82
CA LEU A 313 -14.61 1.21 1.88
C LEU A 313 -13.74 1.74 3.03
N GLU A 314 -13.77 1.08 4.19
CA GLU A 314 -12.96 1.40 5.36
C GLU A 314 -11.46 1.28 5.06
N ARG A 315 -11.04 0.20 4.39
CA ARG A 315 -9.65 0.03 3.95
C ARG A 315 -9.20 1.16 3.01
N ALA A 316 -10.02 1.52 2.03
CA ALA A 316 -9.73 2.61 1.10
C ALA A 316 -9.61 3.97 1.82
N ARG A 317 -10.49 4.25 2.79
CA ARG A 317 -10.37 5.42 3.67
C ARG A 317 -9.07 5.38 4.46
N ALA A 318 -8.80 4.26 5.14
CA ALA A 318 -7.68 4.13 6.07
C ALA A 318 -6.32 4.38 5.41
N VAL A 319 -6.12 3.94 4.16
CA VAL A 319 -4.85 4.19 3.44
C VAL A 319 -4.65 5.66 3.05
N LEU A 320 -5.73 6.44 2.93
CA LEU A 320 -5.68 7.87 2.60
C LEU A 320 -5.78 8.78 3.82
N ASP A 321 -6.27 8.26 4.95
CA ASP A 321 -6.59 9.03 6.16
C ASP A 321 -5.42 9.89 6.68
N PRO A 322 -4.15 9.41 6.70
CA PRO A 322 -3.03 10.26 7.13
C PRO A 322 -2.81 11.49 6.24
N LEU A 323 -2.98 11.34 4.93
CA LEU A 323 -2.83 12.45 3.96
C LEU A 323 -4.03 13.38 4.02
N LEU A 324 -5.24 12.80 4.07
CA LEU A 324 -6.49 13.56 4.11
C LEU A 324 -6.61 14.36 5.41
N SER A 325 -6.29 13.77 6.55
CA SER A 325 -6.33 14.44 7.86
C SER A 325 -5.32 15.58 7.95
N ALA A 326 -4.16 15.46 7.29
CA ALA A 326 -3.19 16.54 7.23
C ALA A 326 -3.65 17.68 6.31
N ALA A 327 -4.22 17.35 5.15
CA ALA A 327 -4.68 18.32 4.15
C ALA A 327 -5.96 19.06 4.59
N ASP A 328 -6.97 18.32 5.02
CA ASP A 328 -8.29 18.82 5.39
C ASP A 328 -8.94 17.92 6.47
N PRO A 329 -8.77 18.26 7.76
CA PRO A 329 -9.38 17.52 8.86
C PRO A 329 -10.91 17.45 8.79
N ALA A 330 -11.58 18.45 8.20
CA ALA A 330 -13.03 18.48 8.12
C ALA A 330 -13.54 17.46 7.09
N GLN A 331 -12.87 17.36 5.94
CA GLN A 331 -13.16 16.33 4.95
C GLN A 331 -12.83 14.94 5.49
N ALA A 332 -11.72 14.75 6.21
CA ALA A 332 -11.40 13.48 6.88
C ALA A 332 -12.49 13.05 7.87
N ALA A 333 -12.96 13.98 8.72
CA ALA A 333 -14.05 13.74 9.65
C ALA A 333 -15.37 13.39 8.93
N LYS A 334 -15.69 14.10 7.84
CA LYS A 334 -16.87 13.82 7.01
C LYS A 334 -16.86 12.39 6.46
N VAL A 335 -15.73 11.93 5.93
CA VAL A 335 -15.59 10.57 5.41
C VAL A 335 -15.75 9.55 6.53
N THR A 336 -15.09 9.75 7.67
CA THR A 336 -15.20 8.87 8.84
C THR A 336 -16.64 8.74 9.33
N VAL A 337 -17.33 9.86 9.57
CA VAL A 337 -18.74 9.86 10.01
C VAL A 337 -19.66 9.18 8.99
N SER A 338 -19.42 9.39 7.69
CA SER A 338 -20.24 8.75 6.65
C SER A 338 -20.10 7.24 6.66
N ILE A 339 -18.87 6.73 6.84
CA ILE A 339 -18.59 5.30 6.94
C ILE A 339 -19.17 4.71 8.23
N GLU A 340 -19.06 5.39 9.38
CA GLU A 340 -19.69 4.98 10.64
C GLU A 340 -21.23 4.93 10.52
N THR A 341 -21.82 5.85 9.77
CA THR A 341 -23.26 5.85 9.48
C THR A 341 -23.67 4.63 8.66
N VAL A 342 -22.87 4.25 7.66
CA VAL A 342 -23.08 3.00 6.90
C VAL A 342 -22.95 1.79 7.83
N HIS A 343 -21.92 1.74 8.68
CA HIS A 343 -21.75 0.66 9.65
C HIS A 343 -23.00 0.49 10.53
N ALA A 344 -23.49 1.58 11.13
CA ALA A 344 -24.70 1.55 11.94
C ALA A 344 -25.92 1.03 11.15
N ALA A 345 -26.11 1.49 9.90
CA ALA A 345 -27.21 1.04 9.05
C ALA A 345 -27.11 -0.46 8.67
N VAL A 346 -25.90 -0.93 8.31
CA VAL A 346 -25.64 -2.33 7.94
C VAL A 346 -25.83 -3.29 9.11
N THR A 347 -25.59 -2.84 10.35
CA THR A 347 -25.76 -3.69 11.55
C THR A 347 -27.15 -3.66 12.16
N ALA A 348 -28.06 -2.81 11.67
CA ALA A 348 -29.41 -2.69 12.20
C ALA A 348 -30.24 -3.96 11.94
N VAL A 349 -31.00 -4.43 12.93
CA VAL A 349 -31.86 -5.62 12.80
C VAL A 349 -33.31 -5.23 13.11
N PRO A 350 -34.25 -5.31 12.15
CA PRO A 350 -34.04 -5.74 10.76
C PRO A 350 -33.27 -4.70 9.92
N LEU A 351 -32.66 -5.15 8.81
CA LEU A 351 -32.01 -4.27 7.84
C LEU A 351 -33.04 -3.30 7.24
N ASP A 352 -32.78 -2.00 7.33
CA ASP A 352 -33.53 -0.98 6.60
C ASP A 352 -32.79 -0.69 5.28
N HIS A 353 -33.23 -1.33 4.19
CA HIS A 353 -32.63 -1.15 2.87
C HIS A 353 -32.63 0.31 2.40
N LYS A 354 -33.69 1.08 2.71
CA LYS A 354 -33.80 2.47 2.28
C LYS A 354 -32.80 3.35 3.04
N ALA A 355 -32.74 3.22 4.36
CA ALA A 355 -31.79 3.96 5.18
C ALA A 355 -30.34 3.56 4.84
N THR A 356 -30.08 2.28 4.63
CA THR A 356 -28.76 1.75 4.26
C THR A 356 -28.30 2.26 2.90
N ALA A 357 -29.18 2.24 1.88
CA ALA A 357 -28.85 2.79 0.56
C ALA A 357 -28.58 4.30 0.61
N ALA A 358 -29.32 5.05 1.43
CA ALA A 358 -29.07 6.48 1.65
C ALA A 358 -27.72 6.73 2.34
N ALA A 359 -27.37 5.95 3.37
CA ALA A 359 -26.08 6.03 4.04
C ALA A 359 -24.91 5.73 3.08
N LEU A 360 -25.04 4.68 2.26
CA LEU A 360 -24.05 4.31 1.24
C LEU A 360 -23.89 5.41 0.18
N THR A 361 -24.98 6.05 -0.23
CA THR A 361 -24.96 7.23 -1.11
C THR A 361 -24.16 8.38 -0.49
N ALA A 362 -24.41 8.71 0.78
CA ALA A 362 -23.68 9.77 1.47
C ALA A 362 -22.19 9.43 1.62
N ALA A 363 -21.85 8.18 1.91
CA ALA A 363 -20.47 7.71 1.95
C ALA A 363 -19.80 7.79 0.57
N ALA A 364 -20.50 7.46 -0.51
CA ALA A 364 -20.01 7.62 -1.87
C ALA A 364 -19.67 9.08 -2.19
N ASP A 365 -20.54 10.02 -1.82
CA ASP A 365 -20.31 11.46 -2.03
C ASP A 365 -19.14 11.99 -1.19
N ALA A 366 -18.99 11.51 0.06
CA ALA A 366 -17.87 11.87 0.91
C ALA A 366 -16.54 11.34 0.34
N LEU A 367 -16.49 10.08 -0.09
CA LEU A 367 -15.32 9.47 -0.71
C LEU A 367 -14.94 10.17 -2.02
N ALA A 368 -15.92 10.54 -2.85
CA ALA A 368 -15.68 11.24 -4.12
C ALA A 368 -14.97 12.58 -3.93
N GLY A 369 -15.22 13.28 -2.82
CA GLY A 369 -14.57 14.57 -2.52
C GLY A 369 -13.07 14.48 -2.19
N ILE A 370 -12.54 13.29 -1.88
CA ILE A 370 -11.14 13.13 -1.46
C ILE A 370 -10.16 13.54 -2.56
N ASN A 371 -10.43 13.20 -3.82
CA ASN A 371 -9.51 13.52 -4.91
C ASN A 371 -9.36 15.05 -5.10
N ALA A 372 -10.48 15.79 -5.07
CA ALA A 372 -10.44 17.25 -5.12
C ALA A 372 -9.65 17.83 -3.93
N THR A 373 -9.88 17.32 -2.72
CA THR A 373 -9.17 17.75 -1.51
C THR A 373 -7.67 17.49 -1.57
N LEU A 374 -7.24 16.37 -2.13
CA LEU A 374 -5.82 16.00 -2.23
C LEU A 374 -5.14 16.50 -3.52
N GLY A 375 -5.83 17.27 -4.36
CA GLY A 375 -5.30 17.75 -5.63
C GLY A 375 -4.99 16.62 -6.64
N LEU A 376 -5.78 15.55 -6.63
CA LEU A 376 -5.64 14.37 -7.51
C LEU A 376 -6.58 14.40 -8.71
N GLU A 377 -7.38 15.45 -8.88
CA GLU A 377 -8.15 15.66 -10.10
C GLU A 377 -7.23 16.14 -11.25
N PRO A 378 -7.45 15.68 -12.49
CA PRO A 378 -6.61 16.00 -13.64
C PRO A 378 -6.68 17.45 -14.11
#